data_AF-A0A3M6G810-F1
#
_entry.id   AF-A0A3M6G810-F1
#
_cell.length_a   1.000
_cell.length_b   1.000
_cell.length_c   1.000
_cell.angle_alpha   90.00
_cell.angle_beta   90.00
_cell.angle_gamma   90.00
#
_symmetry.space_group_name_H-M   'P 1'
#
loop_
_entity.id
_entity.type
_entity.pdbx_description
1 polymer ?
#
loop_
_entity_poly.entity_id
_entity_poly.type
_entity_poly.pdbx_seq_one_letter_code
_entity_poly.pdbx_strand_id
1 'polypeptide(L)'
;MSWLQSRRLHYWLGAVMLVFLLSALLRGVFFFGFSGVEPGALFTHGEVAQTLGIGVRFDLRLALLILLPVAVLLWLPRWNMVSQPVLR
;
A
#
# COMPACT_ATOMS: atom_id res chain seq x y z
N MET A 1 -4.35 27.77 -1.41
CA MET A 1 -3.70 26.50 -1.84
C MET A 1 -2.84 25.86 -0.74
N SER A 2 -3.18 25.98 0.56
CA SER A 2 -2.39 25.36 1.65
C SER A 2 -2.89 23.97 2.10
N TRP A 3 -4.00 23.48 1.55
CA TRP A 3 -4.62 22.21 2.00
C TRP A 3 -3.80 20.97 1.59
N LEU A 4 -3.07 21.07 0.47
CA LEU A 4 -2.20 20.02 -0.09
C LEU A 4 -0.86 19.85 0.65
N GLN A 5 -0.52 20.75 1.58
CA GLN A 5 0.70 20.70 2.38
C GLN A 5 0.46 20.12 3.78
N SER A 6 -0.63 19.35 3.93
CA SER A 6 -1.01 18.73 5.18
C SER A 6 -0.11 17.52 5.45
N ARG A 7 0.69 17.58 6.53
CA ARG A 7 1.52 16.46 7.02
C ARG A 7 0.76 15.11 7.05
N ARG A 8 -0.56 15.15 7.29
CA ARG A 8 -1.47 13.99 7.27
C ARG A 8 -1.47 13.24 5.93
N LEU A 9 -1.47 13.96 4.80
CA LEU A 9 -1.42 13.35 3.48
C LEU A 9 -0.07 12.68 3.23
N HIS A 10 1.02 13.30 3.71
CA HIS A 10 2.36 12.73 3.61
C HIS A 10 2.52 11.46 4.46
N TYR A 11 1.99 11.45 5.68
CA TYR A 11 1.96 10.24 6.52
C TYR A 11 1.11 9.12 5.89
N TRP A 12 -0.04 9.48 5.33
CA TRP A 12 -0.90 8.51 4.65
C TRP A 12 -0.23 7.93 3.41
N LEU A 13 0.38 8.75 2.56
CA LEU A 13 1.17 8.31 1.41
C LEU A 13 2.35 7.42 1.82
N GLY A 14 3.06 7.78 2.88
CA GLY A 14 4.14 6.96 3.44
C GLY A 14 3.64 5.60 3.91
N ALA A 15 2.49 5.56 4.57
CA ALA A 15 1.89 4.30 5.02
C ALA A 15 1.39 3.44 3.84
N VAL A 16 0.83 4.05 2.79
CA VAL A 16 0.46 3.34 1.54
C VAL A 16 1.71 2.74 0.90
N MET A 17 2.78 3.52 0.77
CA MET A 17 4.04 3.05 0.22
C MET A 17 4.64 1.91 1.03
N LEU A 18 4.57 1.96 2.36
CA LEU A 18 5.08 0.91 3.23
C LEU A 18 4.31 -0.41 3.03
N VAL A 19 2.97 -0.35 3.03
CA VAL A 19 2.12 -1.53 2.82
C VAL A 19 2.28 -2.09 1.41
N PHE A 20 2.41 -1.21 0.40
CA PHE A 20 2.69 -1.61 -0.97
C PHE A 20 4.03 -2.34 -1.08
N LEU A 21 5.11 -1.76 -0.53
CA LEU A 21 6.44 -2.37 -0.55
C LEU A 21 6.45 -3.71 0.18
N LEU A 22 5.83 -3.80 1.36
CA LEU A 22 5.72 -5.05 2.10
C LEU A 22 4.98 -6.12 1.29
N SER A 23 3.86 -5.76 0.67
CA SER A 23 3.07 -6.68 -0.16
C SER A 23 3.84 -7.15 -1.39
N ALA A 24 4.53 -6.23 -2.07
CA ALA A 24 5.38 -6.54 -3.23
C ALA A 24 6.57 -7.45 -2.84
N LEU A 25 7.18 -7.23 -1.68
CA LEU A 25 8.30 -8.02 -1.18
C LEU A 25 7.84 -9.43 -0.81
N LEU A 26 6.75 -9.56 -0.06
CA LEU A 26 6.12 -10.85 0.24
C LEU A 26 5.75 -11.58 -1.05
N ARG A 27 5.18 -10.89 -2.04
CA ARG A 27 4.89 -11.48 -3.35
C ARG A 27 6.16 -11.99 -4.03
N GLY A 28 7.25 -11.22 -4.01
CA GLY A 28 8.53 -11.66 -4.54
C GLY A 28 9.02 -12.93 -3.86
N VAL A 29 8.98 -12.98 -2.53
CA VAL A 29 9.36 -14.17 -1.74
C VAL A 29 8.47 -15.37 -2.07
N PHE A 30 7.15 -15.18 -2.18
CA PHE A 30 6.23 -16.25 -2.58
C PHE A 30 6.44 -16.70 -4.02
N PHE A 31 6.76 -15.77 -4.92
CA PHE A 31 7.06 -16.09 -6.30
C PHE A 31 8.34 -16.93 -6.41
N PHE A 32 9.44 -16.53 -5.77
CA PHE A 32 10.69 -17.30 -5.82
C PHE A 32 10.65 -18.58 -4.98
N GLY A 33 9.93 -18.60 -3.86
CA GLY A 33 9.94 -19.72 -2.91
C GLY A 33 8.85 -20.77 -3.13
N PHE A 34 7.68 -20.39 -3.65
CA PHE A 34 6.49 -21.26 -3.66
C PHE A 34 5.78 -21.36 -5.02
N SER A 35 6.13 -20.55 -6.03
CA SER A 35 5.40 -20.57 -7.30
C SER A 35 5.68 -21.80 -8.18
N GLY A 36 6.78 -22.52 -7.94
CA GLY A 36 7.23 -23.62 -8.81
C GLY A 36 7.63 -23.17 -10.23
N VAL A 37 7.66 -21.86 -10.50
CA VAL A 37 8.03 -21.27 -11.79
C VAL A 37 9.55 -21.13 -11.83
N GLU A 38 10.20 -21.76 -12.82
CA GLU A 38 11.63 -21.57 -13.02
C GLU A 38 11.95 -20.10 -13.37
N PRO A 39 13.04 -19.51 -12.85
CA PRO A 39 13.42 -18.13 -13.17
C PRO A 39 13.57 -17.85 -14.68
N GLY A 40 13.88 -18.88 -15.49
CA GLY A 40 13.94 -18.80 -16.94
C GLY A 40 12.57 -18.68 -17.64
N ALA A 41 11.48 -19.00 -16.95
CA ALA A 41 10.11 -18.86 -17.46
C ALA A 41 9.72 -17.39 -17.70
N LEU A 42 10.33 -16.44 -16.96
CA LEU A 42 10.12 -15.00 -17.13
C LEU A 42 10.51 -14.50 -18.51
N PHE A 43 11.54 -15.10 -19.11
CA PHE A 43 12.07 -14.71 -20.42
C PHE A 43 11.48 -15.52 -21.56
N THR A 44 10.95 -16.71 -21.27
CA THR A 44 10.36 -17.61 -22.28
C THR A 44 8.84 -17.45 -22.41
N HIS A 45 8.15 -17.07 -21.33
CA HIS A 45 6.68 -16.96 -21.29
C HIS A 45 6.28 -15.54 -20.88
N GLY A 46 5.98 -14.69 -21.88
CA GLY A 46 5.54 -13.31 -21.66
C GLY A 46 4.29 -13.19 -20.77
N GLU A 47 3.50 -14.26 -20.66
CA GLU A 47 2.34 -14.34 -19.77
C GLU A 47 2.74 -14.23 -18.29
N VAL A 48 3.88 -14.80 -17.88
CA VAL A 48 4.37 -14.72 -16.48
C VAL A 48 4.74 -13.27 -16.14
N ALA A 49 5.42 -12.58 -17.06
CA ALA A 49 5.77 -11.17 -16.92
C ALA A 49 4.52 -10.27 -16.88
N GLN A 50 3.52 -10.54 -17.72
CA GLN A 50 2.24 -9.83 -17.68
C GLN A 50 1.49 -10.06 -16.37
N THR A 51 1.46 -11.31 -15.88
CA THR A 51 0.78 -11.66 -14.63
C THR A 51 1.44 -10.99 -13.43
N LEU A 52 2.78 -10.91 -13.41
CA LEU A 52 3.52 -10.14 -12.41
C LEU A 52 3.23 -8.64 -12.51
N GLY A 53 3.19 -8.07 -13.71
CA GLY A 53 2.85 -6.66 -13.92
C GLY A 53 1.42 -6.32 -13.45
N ILE A 54 0.45 -7.19 -13.73
CA ILE A 54 -0.91 -7.08 -13.21
C ILE A 54 -0.90 -7.18 -11.69
N GLY A 55 -0.11 -8.12 -11.15
CA GLY A 55 0.07 -8.32 -9.72
C GLY A 55 0.57 -7.06 -8.99
N VAL A 56 1.65 -6.44 -9.47
CA VAL A 56 2.19 -5.22 -8.85
C VAL A 56 1.16 -4.08 -8.86
N ARG A 57 0.44 -3.90 -9.97
CA ARG A 57 -0.62 -2.88 -10.05
C ARG A 57 -1.78 -3.20 -9.10
N PHE A 58 -2.11 -4.47 -8.94
CA PHE A 58 -3.10 -4.91 -7.97
C PHE A 58 -2.66 -4.64 -6.54
N ASP A 59 -1.40 -4.92 -6.17
CA ASP A 59 -0.88 -4.69 -4.81
C ASP A 59 -0.92 -3.21 -4.43
N LEU A 60 -0.66 -2.30 -5.38
CA LEU A 60 -0.82 -0.87 -5.16
C LEU A 60 -2.27 -0.47 -4.88
N ARG A 61 -3.21 -0.99 -5.68
CA ARG A 61 -4.65 -0.76 -5.48
C ARG A 61 -5.13 -1.35 -4.16
N LEU A 62 -4.63 -2.52 -3.80
CA LEU A 62 -4.95 -3.20 -2.55
C LEU A 62 -4.43 -2.40 -1.36
N ALA A 63 -3.18 -1.92 -1.41
CA ALA A 63 -2.61 -1.05 -0.38
C ALA A 63 -3.46 0.22 -0.21
N LEU A 64 -3.86 0.85 -1.32
CA LEU A 64 -4.76 2.00 -1.29
C LEU A 64 -6.13 1.66 -0.67
N LEU A 65 -6.72 0.52 -1.02
CA LEU A 65 -8.01 0.08 -0.51
C LEU A 65 -7.95 -0.22 0.99
N ILE A 66 -6.89 -0.89 1.46
CA ILE A 66 -6.64 -1.21 2.87
C ILE A 66 -6.45 0.07 3.69
N LEU A 67 -5.78 1.08 3.12
CA LEU A 67 -5.53 2.35 3.80
C LEU A 67 -6.63 3.39 3.58
N LEU A 68 -7.63 3.13 2.74
CA LEU A 68 -8.76 4.03 2.50
C LEU A 68 -9.53 4.33 3.80
N PRO A 69 -9.88 3.34 4.64
CA PRO A 69 -10.49 3.60 5.95
C PRO A 69 -9.61 4.49 6.83
N VAL A 70 -8.30 4.25 6.85
CA VAL A 70 -7.34 5.06 7.64
C VAL A 70 -7.30 6.50 7.13
N ALA A 71 -7.37 6.71 5.81
CA ALA A 71 -7.47 8.04 5.19
C ALA A 71 -8.73 8.78 5.65
N VAL A 72 -9.88 8.08 5.65
CA VAL A 72 -11.17 8.63 6.08
C VAL A 72 -11.11 9.02 7.56
N LEU A 73 -10.53 8.18 8.41
CA LEU A 73 -10.36 8.47 9.84
C LEU A 73 -9.42 9.67 10.09
N LEU A 74 -8.33 9.80 9.31
CA LEU A 74 -7.42 10.95 9.40
C LEU A 74 -8.06 12.26 8.94
N TRP A 75 -9.07 12.19 8.06
CA TRP A 75 -9.83 13.33 7.58
C TRP A 75 -10.91 13.77 8.57
N LEU A 76 -11.48 12.86 9.38
CA LEU A 76 -12.48 13.21 10.39
C LEU A 76 -11.86 14.00 11.56
N PRO A 77 -12.13 15.31 11.70
CA PRO A 77 -11.56 16.12 12.79
C PRO A 77 -12.13 15.72 14.17
N ARG A 78 -13.24 15.00 14.21
CA ARG A 78 -13.97 14.67 15.44
C ARG A 78 -13.36 13.56 16.30
N TRP A 79 -12.41 12.77 15.79
CA TRP A 79 -11.70 11.77 16.61
C TRP A 79 -10.46 12.32 17.32
N ASN A 80 -10.13 13.60 17.12
CA ASN A 80 -9.09 14.29 17.88
C ASN A 80 -9.57 14.72 19.29
N MET A 81 -10.42 13.93 19.96
CA MET A 81 -10.90 14.24 21.32
C MET A 81 -9.82 14.12 22.41
N VAL A 82 -8.58 13.74 22.03
CA VAL A 82 -7.39 13.83 22.91
C VAL A 82 -7.01 15.29 23.21
N SER A 83 -7.53 16.28 22.46
CA SER A 83 -7.32 17.70 22.74
C SER A 83 -8.47 18.35 23.52
N GLN A 84 -9.24 17.58 24.30
CA GLN A 84 -10.21 18.14 25.23
C GLN A 84 -9.50 18.58 26.51
N PRO A 85 -9.47 19.88 26.84
CA PRO A 85 -8.91 20.37 28.10
C PRO A 85 -9.74 19.99 29.33
N VAL A 86 -10.83 19.23 29.17
CA VAL A 86 -11.72 18.75 30.24
C VAL A 86 -11.08 17.58 31.04
N LEU A 87 -10.01 16.97 30.52
CA LEU A 87 -9.21 15.94 31.21
C LEU A 87 -7.87 16.48 31.74
N ARG A 88 -7.72 17.80 31.88
CA ARG A 88 -6.53 18.43 32.48
C ARG A 88 -6.82 18.92 33.89
#